data_AF-A0A5P9H4S0-F1
#
_entry.id   AF-A0A5P9H4S0-F1
#
_cell.length_a   1.000
_cell.length_b   1.000
_cell.length_c   1.000
_cell.angle_alpha   90.00
_cell.angle_beta   90.00
_cell.angle_gamma   90.00
#
_symmetry.space_group_name_H-M   'P 1'
#
loop_
_entity.id
_entity.type
_entity.pdbx_description
1 polymer ?
#
loop_
_entity_poly.entity_id
_entity_poly.type
_entity_poly.pdbx_seq_one_letter_code
_entity_poly.pdbx_strand_id
1 'polypeptide(L)'
;MADHLGITVWSVKEIEDLDAENLSVLTNEADDSWAALTMRMGPSNLVVYKPVSSPGRRNNVIMHELSHIILGPELAQAFLMEDGSLVPGNFDQDQEYEADWLAGTLLLPRRALLSIRSQRIPDEVACDQYLVSREMLTWRARMTGVDYQLPRR
;
A
#
# COMPACT_ATOMS: atom_id res chain seq x y z
N MET A 1 0.07 7.43 -9.93
CA MET A 1 1.08 6.35 -9.99
C MET A 1 0.52 5.16 -10.74
N ALA A 2 -0.56 4.53 -10.26
CA ALA A 2 -1.19 3.39 -10.93
C ALA A 2 -1.42 3.60 -12.45
N ASP A 3 -2.03 4.73 -12.83
CA ASP A 3 -2.23 5.09 -14.25
C ASP A 3 -0.94 5.11 -15.07
N HIS A 4 0.16 5.59 -14.47
CA HIS A 4 1.47 5.64 -15.13
C HIS A 4 2.05 4.24 -15.38
N LEU A 5 1.71 3.29 -14.51
CA LEU A 5 2.11 1.88 -14.62
C LEU A 5 1.12 1.04 -15.43
N GLY A 6 0.00 1.62 -15.89
CA GLY A 6 -1.06 0.89 -16.57
C GLY A 6 -1.80 -0.11 -15.66
N ILE A 7 -1.83 0.16 -14.35
CA ILE A 7 -2.45 -0.73 -13.35
C ILE A 7 -3.85 -0.19 -13.03
N THR A 8 -4.85 -1.07 -13.10
CA THR A 8 -6.22 -0.73 -12.68
C THR A 8 -6.32 -0.84 -11.17
N VAL A 9 -6.94 0.15 -10.51
CA VAL A 9 -7.15 0.15 -9.06
C VAL A 9 -8.61 0.37 -8.76
N TRP A 10 -9.24 -0.56 -8.05
CA TRP A 10 -10.63 -0.51 -7.64
C TRP A 10 -10.76 -0.62 -6.13
N SER A 11 -11.66 0.17 -5.56
CA SER A 11 -12.28 -0.18 -4.29
C SER A 11 -13.16 -1.40 -4.48
N VAL A 12 -13.26 -2.26 -3.48
CA VAL A 12 -14.24 -3.37 -3.50
C VAL A 12 -15.69 -2.89 -3.72
N LYS A 13 -15.99 -1.62 -3.42
CA LYS A 13 -17.29 -0.98 -3.70
C LYS A 13 -17.58 -0.74 -5.19
N GLU A 14 -16.57 -0.83 -6.05
CA GLU A 14 -16.69 -0.66 -7.50
C GLU A 14 -16.95 -2.00 -8.20
N ILE A 15 -16.94 -3.12 -7.48
CA ILE A 15 -17.25 -4.44 -8.03
C ILE A 15 -18.78 -4.59 -8.08
N GLU A 16 -19.28 -4.76 -9.31
CA GLU A 16 -20.70 -5.06 -9.56
C GLU A 16 -21.05 -6.48 -9.07
N ASP A 17 -22.34 -6.74 -8.84
CA ASP A 17 -22.88 -8.04 -8.43
C ASP A 17 -22.46 -8.58 -7.04
N LEU A 18 -21.82 -7.78 -6.19
CA LEU A 18 -21.67 -8.11 -4.76
C LEU A 18 -22.97 -7.81 -4.00
N ASP A 19 -23.52 -8.83 -3.34
CA ASP A 19 -24.65 -8.61 -2.43
C ASP A 19 -24.25 -7.78 -1.19
N ALA A 20 -25.24 -7.25 -0.50
CA ALA A 20 -25.03 -6.35 0.63
C ALA A 20 -24.32 -7.02 1.83
N GLU A 21 -24.48 -8.33 2.01
CA GLU A 21 -23.85 -9.08 3.09
C GLU A 21 -22.35 -9.22 2.83
N ASN A 22 -21.99 -9.69 1.65
CA ASN A 22 -20.59 -9.80 1.20
C ASN A 22 -19.90 -8.44 1.18
N LEU A 23 -20.56 -7.39 0.67
CA LEU A 23 -19.99 -6.04 0.68
C LEU A 23 -19.77 -5.53 2.12
N SER A 24 -20.69 -5.83 3.05
CA SER A 24 -20.52 -5.44 4.46
C SER A 24 -19.33 -6.13 5.11
N VAL A 25 -19.11 -7.42 4.83
CA VAL A 25 -17.95 -8.17 5.33
C VAL A 25 -16.66 -7.60 4.74
N LEU A 26 -16.61 -7.43 3.42
CA LEU A 26 -15.44 -6.95 2.69
C LEU A 26 -15.10 -5.48 2.97
N THR A 27 -16.04 -4.68 3.48
CA THR A 27 -15.78 -3.27 3.81
C THR A 27 -15.64 -3.00 5.30
N ASN A 28 -15.64 -4.04 6.14
CA ASN A 28 -15.48 -3.90 7.58
C ASN A 28 -14.05 -3.41 7.93
N GLU A 29 -13.93 -2.15 8.34
CA GLU A 29 -12.64 -1.56 8.75
C GLU A 29 -12.05 -2.19 10.02
N ALA A 30 -12.87 -2.84 10.85
CA ALA A 30 -12.42 -3.52 12.07
C ALA A 30 -11.81 -4.89 11.81
N ASP A 31 -12.03 -5.45 10.61
CA ASP A 31 -11.40 -6.69 10.17
C ASP A 31 -10.00 -6.40 9.62
N ASP A 32 -8.98 -7.07 10.13
CA ASP A 32 -7.58 -6.93 9.71
C ASP A 32 -7.07 -8.09 8.85
N SER A 33 -7.93 -9.06 8.51
CA SER A 33 -7.57 -10.24 7.72
C SER A 33 -7.14 -9.94 6.29
N TRP A 34 -7.53 -8.79 5.74
CA TRP A 34 -7.14 -8.35 4.40
C TRP A 34 -7.13 -6.82 4.29
N ALA A 35 -6.42 -6.28 3.29
CA ALA A 35 -6.38 -4.84 3.02
C ALA A 35 -6.49 -4.53 1.52
N ALA A 36 -5.80 -5.30 0.70
CA ALA A 36 -5.93 -5.31 -0.74
C ALA A 36 -5.57 -6.67 -1.31
N LEU A 37 -5.85 -6.83 -2.59
CA LEU A 37 -5.52 -8.00 -3.39
C LEU A 37 -5.00 -7.52 -4.75
N THR A 38 -3.90 -8.11 -5.19
CA THR A 38 -3.40 -7.94 -6.55
C THR A 38 -3.72 -9.17 -7.40
N MET A 39 -4.24 -8.94 -8.59
CA MET A 39 -4.53 -9.96 -9.58
C MET A 39 -3.91 -9.59 -10.93
N ARG A 40 -3.37 -10.60 -11.63
CA ARG A 40 -2.94 -10.46 -13.01
C ARG A 40 -3.93 -11.13 -13.95
N MET A 41 -4.51 -10.34 -14.85
CA MET A 41 -5.45 -10.78 -15.88
C MET A 41 -4.79 -10.63 -17.25
N GLY A 42 -4.10 -11.68 -17.69
CA GLY A 42 -3.30 -11.65 -18.92
C GLY A 42 -2.16 -10.62 -18.83
N PRO A 43 -2.10 -9.61 -19.73
CA PRO A 43 -1.08 -8.56 -19.67
C PRO A 43 -1.40 -7.45 -18.66
N SER A 44 -2.59 -7.44 -18.07
CA SER A 44 -3.08 -6.36 -17.21
C SER A 44 -2.99 -6.73 -15.73
N ASN A 45 -2.74 -5.75 -14.87
CA ASN A 45 -2.82 -5.92 -13.42
C ASN A 45 -4.01 -5.14 -12.85
N LEU A 46 -4.69 -5.74 -11.88
CA LEU A 46 -5.77 -5.16 -11.10
C LEU A 46 -5.40 -5.22 -9.62
N VAL A 47 -5.53 -4.08 -8.95
CA VAL A 47 -5.47 -3.99 -7.49
C VAL A 47 -6.88 -3.71 -6.99
N VAL A 48 -7.39 -4.57 -6.13
CA VAL A 48 -8.66 -4.33 -5.40
C VAL A 48 -8.33 -4.03 -3.96
N TYR A 49 -8.82 -2.92 -3.40
CA TYR A 49 -8.56 -2.56 -2.02
C TYR A 49 -9.84 -2.44 -1.18
N LYS A 50 -9.73 -2.77 0.11
CA LYS A 50 -10.73 -2.49 1.12
C LYS A 50 -10.76 -0.99 1.41
N PRO A 51 -11.87 -0.30 1.17
CA PRO A 51 -11.98 1.12 1.51
C PRO A 51 -11.80 1.31 3.02
N VAL A 52 -10.92 2.25 3.38
CA VAL A 52 -10.67 2.65 4.76
C VAL A 52 -10.79 4.16 4.88
N SER A 53 -11.20 4.63 6.05
CA SER A 53 -11.40 6.05 6.39
C SER A 53 -10.11 6.87 6.29
N SER A 54 -8.97 6.31 6.70
CA SER A 54 -7.65 6.96 6.65
C SER A 54 -7.07 7.01 5.22
N PRO A 55 -6.88 8.21 4.63
CA PRO A 55 -6.25 8.33 3.31
C PRO A 55 -4.81 7.80 3.31
N GLY A 56 -4.04 8.05 4.38
CA GLY A 56 -2.67 7.58 4.51
C GLY A 56 -2.56 6.06 4.54
N ARG A 57 -3.48 5.38 5.26
CA ARG A 57 -3.55 3.91 5.27
C ARG A 57 -3.90 3.38 3.88
N ARG A 58 -4.91 3.98 3.23
CA ARG A 58 -5.34 3.59 1.88
C ARG A 58 -4.19 3.71 0.87
N ASN A 59 -3.48 4.82 0.89
CA ASN A 59 -2.36 5.07 -0.01
C ASN A 59 -1.21 4.10 0.24
N ASN A 60 -0.92 3.77 1.51
CA ASN A 60 0.07 2.76 1.83
C ASN A 60 -0.30 1.39 1.27
N VAL A 61 -1.52 0.94 1.54
CA VAL A 61 -2.04 -0.35 1.06
C VAL A 61 -1.96 -0.42 -0.47
N ILE A 62 -2.44 0.60 -1.18
CA ILE A 62 -2.38 0.60 -2.64
C ILE A 62 -0.92 0.60 -3.12
N MET A 63 -0.04 1.41 -2.53
CA MET A 63 1.36 1.47 -2.96
C MET A 63 2.14 0.20 -2.64
N HIS A 64 1.76 -0.55 -1.60
CA HIS A 64 2.27 -1.89 -1.31
C HIS A 64 2.00 -2.83 -2.47
N GLU A 65 0.75 -2.91 -2.91
CA GLU A 65 0.35 -3.73 -4.07
C GLU A 65 1.03 -3.28 -5.37
N LEU A 66 1.15 -1.97 -5.60
CA LEU A 66 1.91 -1.48 -6.76
C LEU A 66 3.39 -1.85 -6.67
N SER A 67 3.96 -1.92 -5.47
CA SER A 67 5.35 -2.30 -5.25
C SER A 67 5.59 -3.76 -5.56
N HIS A 68 4.67 -4.65 -5.16
CA HIS A 68 4.67 -6.06 -5.59
C HIS A 68 4.70 -6.19 -7.12
N ILE A 69 3.88 -5.41 -7.83
CA ILE A 69 3.86 -5.42 -9.30
C ILE A 69 5.18 -4.90 -9.90
N ILE A 70 5.78 -3.86 -9.31
CA ILE A 70 7.04 -3.26 -9.80
C ILE A 70 8.24 -4.18 -9.57
N LEU A 71 8.33 -4.80 -8.38
CA LEU A 71 9.44 -5.68 -8.01
C LEU A 71 9.44 -6.96 -8.85
N GLY A 72 8.29 -7.33 -9.40
CA GLY A 72 8.17 -8.40 -10.39
C GLY A 72 8.48 -9.82 -9.92
N PRO A 73 8.39 -10.23 -8.63
CA PRO A 73 8.23 -11.65 -8.37
C PRO A 73 6.95 -12.12 -9.08
N GLU A 74 6.91 -13.38 -9.52
CA GLU A 74 5.66 -14.00 -9.92
C GLU A 74 4.69 -13.83 -8.75
N LEU A 75 3.64 -13.01 -8.93
CA LEU A 75 2.59 -12.87 -7.92
C LEU A 75 2.28 -14.27 -7.41
N ALA A 76 2.38 -14.45 -6.10
CA ALA A 76 2.27 -15.76 -5.50
C ALA A 76 1.04 -16.47 -6.08
N GLN A 77 1.24 -17.64 -6.68
CA GLN A 77 0.17 -18.33 -7.38
C GLN A 77 -0.98 -18.56 -6.40
N ALA A 78 -2.11 -17.92 -6.62
CA ALA A 78 -3.25 -18.12 -5.76
C ALA A 78 -3.97 -19.39 -6.22
N PHE A 79 -4.13 -20.36 -5.32
CA PHE A 79 -4.80 -21.61 -5.61
C PHE A 79 -6.28 -21.46 -5.30
N LEU A 80 -7.13 -21.66 -6.31
CA LEU A 80 -8.56 -21.84 -6.09
C LEU A 80 -8.80 -23.29 -5.66
N MET A 81 -9.21 -23.47 -4.42
CA MET A 81 -9.59 -24.76 -3.87
C MET A 81 -10.96 -25.19 -4.42
N GLU A 82 -11.28 -26.48 -4.29
CA GLU A 82 -12.56 -27.03 -4.77
C GLU A 82 -13.79 -26.41 -4.08
N ASP A 83 -13.63 -25.85 -2.87
CA ASP A 83 -14.67 -25.14 -2.12
C ASP A 83 -14.83 -23.67 -2.52
N GLY A 84 -14.05 -23.21 -3.51
CA GLY A 84 -14.04 -21.81 -3.97
C GLY A 84 -13.16 -20.90 -3.13
N SER A 85 -12.46 -21.40 -2.09
CA SER A 85 -11.51 -20.60 -1.34
C SER A 85 -10.26 -20.29 -2.18
N LEU A 86 -9.81 -19.05 -2.09
CA LEU A 86 -8.60 -18.56 -2.74
C LEU A 86 -7.48 -18.55 -1.71
N VAL A 87 -6.50 -19.43 -1.86
CA VAL A 87 -5.36 -19.53 -0.94
C VAL A 87 -4.13 -18.91 -1.61
N PRO A 88 -3.55 -17.85 -1.04
CA PRO A 88 -2.29 -17.30 -1.53
C PRO A 88 -1.23 -18.40 -1.53
N GLY A 89 -0.59 -18.64 -2.67
CA GLY A 89 0.59 -19.49 -2.73
C GLY A 89 1.71 -18.92 -1.88
N ASN A 90 2.66 -19.79 -1.53
CA ASN A 90 3.91 -19.52 -0.80
C ASN A 90 4.14 -18.04 -0.39
N PHE A 91 3.75 -17.70 0.83
CA PHE A 91 4.04 -16.41 1.44
C PHE A 91 5.57 -16.27 1.66
N ASP A 92 6.19 -15.31 0.97
CA ASP A 92 7.61 -15.00 1.12
C ASP A 92 7.77 -13.69 1.90
N GLN A 93 8.27 -13.81 3.13
CA GLN A 93 8.42 -12.69 4.03
C GLN A 93 9.41 -11.63 3.53
N ASP A 94 10.45 -12.03 2.79
CA ASP A 94 11.43 -11.08 2.27
C ASP A 94 10.79 -10.22 1.16
N GLN A 95 9.92 -10.81 0.33
CA GLN A 95 9.17 -10.08 -0.70
C GLN A 95 8.21 -9.06 -0.10
N GLU A 96 7.51 -9.40 0.98
CA GLU A 96 6.65 -8.44 1.69
C GLU A 96 7.44 -7.27 2.26
N TYR A 97 8.62 -7.53 2.83
CA TYR A 97 9.49 -6.45 3.31
C TYR A 97 10.01 -5.57 2.17
N GLU A 98 10.39 -6.14 1.02
CA GLU A 98 10.79 -5.37 -0.15
C GLU A 98 9.65 -4.47 -0.65
N ALA A 99 8.42 -4.99 -0.69
CA ALA A 99 7.23 -4.23 -1.07
C ALA A 99 6.94 -3.08 -0.09
N ASP A 100 7.00 -3.31 1.23
CA ASP A 100 6.85 -2.27 2.27
C ASP A 100 7.89 -1.14 2.09
N TRP A 101 9.15 -1.52 1.84
CA TRP A 101 10.25 -0.58 1.61
C TRP A 101 10.08 0.27 0.36
N LEU A 102 9.69 -0.35 -0.74
CA LEU A 102 9.43 0.36 -1.98
C LEU A 102 8.20 1.24 -1.86
N ALA A 103 7.11 0.75 -1.25
CA ALA A 103 5.87 1.50 -1.06
C ALA A 103 6.09 2.80 -0.29
N GLY A 104 6.76 2.70 0.87
CA GLY A 104 7.10 3.88 1.65
C GLY A 104 8.11 4.80 0.95
N THR A 105 8.95 4.27 0.07
CA THR A 105 9.88 5.09 -0.74
C THR A 105 9.15 5.83 -1.87
N LEU A 106 8.16 5.21 -2.51
CA LEU A 106 7.34 5.82 -3.54
C LEU A 106 6.41 6.90 -2.97
N LEU A 107 5.82 6.66 -1.80
CA LEU A 107 4.99 7.62 -1.08
C LEU A 107 5.80 8.77 -0.50
N LEU A 108 6.92 8.43 0.15
CA LEU A 108 7.74 9.40 0.86
C LEU A 108 9.24 9.19 0.55
N PRO A 109 9.69 9.70 -0.62
CA PRO A 109 11.08 9.62 -1.03
C PRO A 109 12.00 10.33 -0.06
N ARG A 110 13.24 9.85 0.08
CA ARG A 110 14.23 10.45 1.00
C ARG A 110 14.45 11.95 0.78
N ARG A 111 14.39 12.43 -0.46
CA ARG A 111 14.50 13.87 -0.77
C ARG A 111 13.35 14.69 -0.16
N ALA A 112 12.14 14.14 -0.11
CA ALA A 112 10.99 14.78 0.52
C ALA A 112 11.21 14.91 2.02
N LEU A 113 11.69 13.84 2.67
CA LEU A 113 12.05 13.85 4.09
C LEU A 113 13.11 14.91 4.43
N LEU A 114 14.18 15.00 3.64
CA LEU A 114 15.19 16.05 3.81
C LEU A 114 14.59 17.46 3.67
N SER A 115 13.69 17.65 2.70
CA SER A 115 12.98 18.92 2.51
C SER A 115 12.10 19.25 3.72
N ILE A 116 11.28 18.31 4.19
CA ILE A 116 10.41 18.43 5.36
C ILE A 116 11.23 18.87 6.58
N ARG A 117 12.33 18.16 6.86
CA ARG A 117 13.16 18.41 8.04
C ARG A 117 13.96 19.72 7.94
N SER A 118 14.55 20.01 6.78
CA SER A 118 15.32 21.25 6.57
C SER A 118 14.46 22.51 6.68
N GLN A 119 13.21 22.44 6.24
CA GLN A 119 12.24 23.54 6.32
C GLN A 119 11.44 23.56 7.63
N ARG A 120 11.63 22.58 8.51
CA ARG A 120 10.88 22.40 9.77
C ARG A 120 9.36 22.38 9.54
N ILE A 121 8.93 21.71 8.47
CA ILE A 121 7.51 21.51 8.20
C ILE A 121 6.94 20.65 9.35
N PRO A 122 5.86 21.08 10.02
CA PRO A 122 5.19 20.27 11.04
C PRO A 122 4.77 18.92 10.47
N ASP A 123 4.93 17.84 11.24
CA ASP A 123 4.65 16.48 10.78
C ASP A 123 3.23 16.29 10.27
N GLU A 124 2.24 16.95 10.89
CA GLU A 124 0.85 16.96 10.44
C GLU A 124 0.67 17.57 9.05
N VAL A 125 1.30 18.73 8.79
CA VAL A 125 1.31 19.36 7.46
C VAL A 125 1.99 18.46 6.43
N ALA A 126 3.08 17.78 6.81
CA ALA A 126 3.77 16.84 5.93
C ALA A 126 2.91 15.59 5.63
N CYS A 127 2.22 15.05 6.64
CA CYS A 127 1.31 13.91 6.46
C CYS A 127 0.19 14.26 5.48
N ASP A 128 -0.41 15.45 5.62
CA ASP A 128 -1.47 15.92 4.72
C ASP A 128 -0.95 16.17 3.30
N GLN A 129 0.22 16.80 3.16
CA GLN A 129 0.81 17.11 1.86
C GLN A 129 1.19 15.85 1.05
N TYR A 130 1.73 14.84 1.72
CA TYR A 130 2.17 13.60 1.08
C TYR A 130 1.10 12.49 1.16
N LEU A 131 -0.03 12.77 1.80
CA LEU A 131 -1.13 11.83 2.02
C LEU A 131 -0.66 10.50 2.63
N VAL A 132 0.15 10.59 3.68
CA VAL A 132 0.71 9.44 4.43
C VAL A 132 0.30 9.50 5.89
N SER A 133 0.35 8.36 6.59
CA SER A 133 0.12 8.34 8.03
C SER A 133 1.33 8.87 8.81
N ARG A 134 1.10 9.25 10.08
CA ARG A 134 2.18 9.65 10.99
C ARG A 134 3.16 8.49 11.26
N GLU A 135 2.66 7.26 11.33
CA GLU A 135 3.52 6.08 11.47
C GLU A 135 4.45 5.95 10.26
N MET A 136 3.93 6.09 9.04
CA MET A 136 4.72 6.04 7.81
C MET A 136 5.81 7.13 7.79
N LEU A 137 5.46 8.39 8.09
CA LEU A 137 6.42 9.49 8.16
C LEU A 137 7.54 9.19 9.18
N THR A 138 7.16 8.71 10.36
CA THR A 138 8.10 8.39 11.44
C THR A 138 9.03 7.23 11.05
N TRP A 139 8.45 6.15 10.51
CA TRP A 139 9.20 4.98 10.08
C TRP A 139 10.18 5.34 8.97
N ARG A 140 9.75 6.07 7.94
CA ARG A 140 10.61 6.54 6.85
C ARG A 140 11.75 7.44 7.32
N ALA A 141 11.47 8.38 8.23
CA ALA A 141 12.50 9.25 8.78
C ALA A 141 13.59 8.46 9.52
N ARG A 142 13.18 7.47 10.33
CA ARG A 142 14.10 6.55 11.03
C ARG A 142 14.93 5.71 10.05
N MET A 143 14.24 5.05 9.12
CA MET A 143 14.85 4.13 8.16
C MET A 143 15.84 4.79 7.20
N THR A 144 15.64 6.07 6.88
CA THR A 144 16.54 6.83 5.99
C THR A 144 17.62 7.63 6.71
N GLY A 145 17.57 7.66 8.05
CA GLY A 145 18.52 8.37 8.90
C GLY A 145 18.52 9.89 8.73
N VAL A 146 17.49 10.49 8.14
CA VAL A 146 17.46 11.93 7.81
C VAL A 146 17.57 12.82 9.05
N ASP A 147 17.05 12.37 10.19
CA ASP A 147 17.09 13.11 11.46
C ASP A 147 18.49 13.08 12.10
N TYR A 148 19.36 12.15 11.70
CA TYR A 148 20.77 12.13 12.11
C TYR A 148 21.66 12.95 11.19
N GLN A 149 21.28 13.08 9.92
CA GLN A 149 22.04 13.86 8.94
C GLN A 149 21.92 15.37 9.20
N LEU A 150 20.75 15.83 9.65
CA LEU A 150 20.53 17.24 9.94
C LEU A 150 20.90 17.52 11.40
N PRO A 151 21.74 18.53 11.69
CA PRO A 151 22.14 18.82 13.05
C PRO A 151 20.91 19.12 13.92
N ARG A 152 20.79 18.41 15.04
CA ARG A 152 19.96 18.86 16.16
C ARG A 152 20.55 20.18 16.64
N ARG A 153 19.89 21.29 16.34
CA ARG A 153 20.18 22.59 16.95
C ARG A 153 19.20 22.81 18.08
#